data_AF-A0A4R7VMA5-F1
#
_entry.id   AF-A0A4R7VMA5-F1
#
_cell.length_a   1.000
_cell.length_b   1.000
_cell.length_c   1.000
_cell.angle_alpha   90.00
_cell.angle_beta   90.00
_cell.angle_gamma   90.00
#
_symmetry.space_group_name_H-M   'P 1'
#
loop_
_entity.id
_entity.type
_entity.pdbx_description
1 polymer ?
#
loop_
_entity_poly.entity_id
_entity_poly.type
_entity_poly.pdbx_seq_one_letter_code
_entity_poly.pdbx_strand_id
1 'polypeptide(L)'
;MESEIERNSQDWFRFMVDTNLAPGLRALGFFGVGRRFRIEGPRHWGEIAVEQSRSFTARAVRFTLHIGVMSRDEWAEQLRVRPYYPASEAAKAQWMGWQAPIGDVVEVGGFPIGELWWELEVGRPFQALAREVLMMVREYALPAIRERMEP
;
A
#
# COMPACT_ATOMS: atom_id res chain seq x y z
N MET A 1 11.84 26.06 11.98
CA MET A 1 11.38 26.22 10.59
C MET A 1 11.30 24.86 9.89
N GLU A 2 12.35 24.03 9.93
CA GLU A 2 12.35 22.67 9.35
C GLU A 2 11.27 21.74 9.92
N SER A 3 11.06 21.76 11.25
CA SER A 3 10.02 20.98 11.93
C SER A 3 8.57 21.36 11.56
N GLU A 4 8.34 22.61 11.17
CA GLU A 4 7.02 23.11 10.75
C GLU A 4 6.73 22.70 9.32
N ILE A 5 7.74 22.77 8.45
CA ILE A 5 7.61 22.38 7.05
C ILE A 5 7.52 20.85 6.91
N GLU A 6 8.26 20.08 7.71
CA GLU A 6 8.10 18.62 7.79
C GLU A 6 6.71 18.22 8.29
N ARG A 7 6.19 18.92 9.31
CA ARG A 7 4.82 18.70 9.77
C ARG A 7 3.82 18.99 8.65
N ASN A 8 4.04 20.06 7.89
CA ASN A 8 3.24 20.40 6.72
C ASN A 8 3.28 19.30 5.64
N SER A 9 4.45 18.75 5.31
CA SER A 9 4.57 17.70 4.30
C SER A 9 3.88 16.39 4.71
N GLN A 10 4.02 15.99 5.97
CA GLN A 10 3.32 14.82 6.52
C GLN A 10 1.81 15.02 6.58
N ASP A 11 1.35 16.21 6.98
CA ASP A 11 -0.07 16.56 7.01
C ASP A 11 -0.67 16.60 5.61
N TRP A 12 0.06 17.13 4.62
CA TRP A 12 -0.36 17.17 3.22
C TRP A 12 -0.49 15.75 2.63
N PHE A 13 0.48 14.89 2.93
CA PHE A 13 0.43 13.48 2.53
C PHE A 13 -0.74 12.73 3.17
N ARG A 14 -0.94 12.90 4.48
CA ARG A 14 -2.09 12.33 5.19
C ARG A 14 -3.41 12.84 4.59
N PHE A 15 -3.49 14.14 4.27
CA PHE A 15 -4.67 14.74 3.69
C PHE A 15 -5.02 14.13 2.33
N MET A 16 -4.05 13.94 1.44
CA MET A 16 -4.25 13.23 0.16
C MET A 16 -4.72 11.79 0.38
N VAL A 17 -4.11 11.07 1.33
CA VAL A 17 -4.49 9.69 1.64
C VAL A 17 -5.94 9.62 2.11
N ASP A 18 -6.32 10.44 3.08
CA ASP A 18 -7.64 10.36 3.71
C ASP A 18 -8.77 10.87 2.81
N THR A 19 -8.51 11.89 1.99
CA THR A 19 -9.56 12.53 1.16
C THR A 19 -9.71 11.95 -0.24
N ASN A 20 -8.66 11.32 -0.79
CA ASN A 20 -8.68 10.81 -2.16
C ASN A 20 -8.36 9.32 -2.25
N LEU A 21 -7.21 8.88 -1.72
CA LEU A 21 -6.80 7.47 -1.88
C LEU A 21 -7.72 6.54 -1.09
N ALA A 22 -8.02 6.84 0.17
CA ALA A 22 -8.83 5.98 1.03
C ALA A 22 -10.26 5.80 0.47
N PRO A 23 -11.00 6.85 0.07
CA PRO A 23 -12.30 6.66 -0.57
C PRO A 23 -12.22 5.90 -1.90
N GLY A 24 -11.20 6.16 -2.72
CA GLY A 24 -11.00 5.48 -4.00
C GLY A 24 -10.71 3.98 -3.83
N LEU A 25 -9.83 3.62 -2.90
CA LEU A 25 -9.53 2.23 -2.55
C LEU A 25 -10.77 1.54 -1.98
N ARG A 26 -11.58 2.24 -1.18
CA ARG A 26 -12.86 1.70 -0.71
C ARG A 26 -13.85 1.43 -1.83
N ALA A 27 -13.91 2.30 -2.83
CA ALA A 27 -14.73 2.06 -4.02
C ALA A 27 -14.28 0.84 -4.84
N LEU A 28 -13.00 0.44 -4.72
CA LEU A 28 -12.45 -0.79 -5.32
C LEU A 28 -12.68 -2.05 -4.46
N GLY A 29 -13.35 -1.93 -3.32
CA GLY A 29 -13.66 -3.03 -2.41
C GLY A 29 -12.64 -3.24 -1.29
N PHE A 30 -11.63 -2.38 -1.17
CA PHE A 30 -10.74 -2.40 -0.02
C PHE A 30 -11.41 -1.76 1.22
N PHE A 31 -10.95 -2.11 2.41
CA PHE A 31 -11.29 -1.42 3.66
C PHE A 31 -10.02 -1.16 4.45
N GLY A 32 -10.05 -0.19 5.35
CA GLY A 32 -8.86 0.24 6.08
C GLY A 32 -8.82 1.75 6.29
N VAL A 33 -7.80 2.15 7.04
CA VAL A 33 -7.56 3.54 7.46
C VAL A 33 -6.07 3.85 7.42
N GLY A 34 -5.75 5.14 7.27
CA GLY A 34 -4.36 5.58 7.17
C GLY A 34 -3.70 5.00 5.92
N ARG A 35 -2.57 4.31 6.09
CA ARG A 35 -1.70 3.89 4.98
C ARG A 35 -1.85 2.43 4.58
N ARG A 36 -2.81 1.69 5.15
CA ARG A 36 -3.00 0.26 4.88
C ARG A 36 -4.46 -0.06 4.57
N PHE A 37 -4.66 -0.77 3.47
CA PHE A 37 -5.96 -1.13 2.94
C PHE A 37 -5.97 -2.60 2.58
N ARG A 38 -7.07 -3.28 2.90
CA ARG A 38 -7.20 -4.73 2.78
C ARG A 38 -8.42 -5.09 1.97
N ILE A 39 -8.36 -6.21 1.27
CA ILE A 39 -9.50 -6.85 0.63
C ILE A 39 -9.57 -8.29 1.12
N GLU A 40 -10.75 -8.73 1.55
CA GLU A 40 -10.92 -10.09 2.06
C GLU A 40 -11.26 -11.05 0.92
N GLY A 41 -10.71 -12.26 1.02
CA GLY A 41 -11.13 -13.44 0.28
C GLY A 41 -11.44 -14.59 1.25
N PRO A 42 -11.95 -15.73 0.74
CA PRO A 42 -12.36 -16.84 1.59
C PRO A 42 -11.20 -17.47 2.37
N ARG A 43 -10.04 -17.65 1.72
CA ARG A 43 -8.83 -18.26 2.30
C ARG A 43 -7.64 -17.31 2.39
N HIS A 44 -7.67 -16.23 1.62
CA HIS A 44 -6.60 -15.25 1.54
C HIS A 44 -7.14 -13.86 1.83
N TRP A 45 -6.27 -12.94 2.16
CA TRP A 45 -6.57 -11.52 2.11
C TRP A 45 -5.45 -10.79 1.38
N GLY A 46 -5.82 -9.74 0.64
CA GLY A 46 -4.88 -8.88 -0.09
C GLY A 46 -4.64 -7.58 0.67
N GLU A 47 -3.41 -7.08 0.66
CA GLU A 47 -3.03 -5.78 1.23
C GLU A 47 -2.53 -4.82 0.14
N ILE A 48 -2.85 -3.54 0.31
CA ILE A 48 -2.12 -2.42 -0.27
C ILE A 48 -1.64 -1.53 0.88
N ALA A 49 -0.33 -1.33 0.95
CA ALA A 49 0.32 -0.42 1.87
C ALA A 49 0.92 0.77 1.11
N VAL A 50 0.55 1.99 1.51
CA VAL A 50 1.13 3.23 1.00
C VAL A 50 2.42 3.50 1.77
N GLU A 51 3.55 3.20 1.15
CA GLU A 51 4.86 3.34 1.76
C GLU A 51 5.50 4.68 1.38
N GLN A 52 5.86 5.45 2.39
CA GLN A 52 6.61 6.68 2.20
C GLN A 52 8.10 6.40 2.27
N SER A 53 8.87 7.02 1.36
CA SER A 53 10.33 6.99 1.44
C SER A 53 10.82 7.53 2.78
N ARG A 54 11.87 6.91 3.33
CA ARG A 54 12.58 7.44 4.51
C ARG A 54 13.30 8.75 4.21
N SER A 55 13.63 8.99 2.94
CA SER A 55 14.08 10.29 2.45
C SER A 55 12.88 11.07 1.90
N PHE A 56 12.48 12.10 2.64
CA PHE A 56 11.54 13.11 2.17
C PHE A 56 12.22 14.47 2.29
N THR A 57 11.76 15.42 1.47
CA THR A 57 12.18 16.80 1.63
C THR A 57 11.08 17.59 2.31
N ALA A 58 11.40 18.78 2.78
CA ALA A 58 10.41 19.71 3.30
C ALA A 58 9.34 20.09 2.24
N ARG A 59 9.65 19.93 0.94
CA ARG A 59 8.79 20.38 -0.17
C ARG A 59 8.04 19.26 -0.89
N ALA A 60 8.48 18.02 -0.70
CA ALA A 60 7.89 16.90 -1.41
C ALA A 60 7.99 15.60 -0.60
N VAL A 61 6.93 14.80 -0.69
CA VAL A 61 6.85 13.46 -0.14
C VAL A 61 6.94 12.46 -1.28
N ARG A 62 7.98 11.62 -1.28
CA ARG A 62 8.11 10.50 -2.21
C ARG A 62 7.49 9.26 -1.59
N PHE A 63 6.65 8.55 -2.34
CA PHE A 63 5.97 7.34 -1.86
C PHE A 63 5.76 6.32 -2.97
N THR A 64 5.52 5.07 -2.58
CA THR A 64 5.17 3.95 -3.46
C THR A 64 4.03 3.14 -2.83
N LEU A 65 3.53 2.13 -3.55
CA LEU A 65 2.60 1.15 -3.03
C LEU A 65 3.31 -0.20 -2.93
N HIS A 66 3.25 -0.80 -1.75
CA HIS A 66 3.54 -2.21 -1.55
C HIS A 66 2.24 -2.99 -1.57
N ILE A 67 2.23 -4.09 -2.30
CA ILE A 67 1.08 -4.97 -2.44
C ILE A 67 1.43 -6.36 -1.94
N GLY A 68 0.45 -7.09 -1.43
CA GLY A 68 0.69 -8.45 -1.00
C GLY A 68 -0.57 -9.28 -0.81
N VAL A 69 -0.39 -10.58 -0.69
CA VAL A 69 -1.44 -11.57 -0.44
C VAL A 69 -0.97 -12.53 0.64
N MET A 70 -1.85 -12.79 1.61
CA MET A 70 -1.56 -13.64 2.76
C MET A 70 -2.64 -14.69 2.96
N SER A 71 -2.23 -15.92 3.29
CA SER A 71 -3.14 -17.02 3.61
C SER A 71 -3.61 -16.95 5.07
N ARG A 72 -4.92 -17.11 5.27
CA ARG A 72 -5.56 -17.19 6.59
C ARG A 72 -5.19 -18.50 7.31
N ASP A 73 -5.06 -19.58 6.56
CA ASP A 73 -4.75 -20.90 7.10
C ASP A 73 -3.28 -20.96 7.56
N GLU A 74 -2.36 -20.42 6.75
CA GLU A 74 -0.93 -20.32 7.13
C GLU A 74 -0.75 -19.41 8.36
N TRP A 75 -1.49 -18.30 8.43
CA TRP A 75 -1.49 -17.41 9.58
C TRP A 75 -1.97 -18.12 10.86
N ALA A 76 -3.08 -18.87 10.78
CA ALA A 76 -3.66 -19.58 11.91
C ALA A 76 -2.74 -20.72 12.41
N GLU A 77 -2.10 -21.45 11.51
CA GLU A 77 -1.18 -22.54 11.87
C GLU A 77 0.08 -21.99 12.55
N GLN A 78 0.59 -20.83 12.11
CA GLN A 78 1.75 -20.23 12.78
C GLN A 78 1.45 -19.72 14.19
N LEU A 79 0.25 -19.18 14.44
CA LEU A 79 -0.17 -18.81 15.80
C LEU A 79 -0.26 -20.03 16.72
N ARG A 80 -0.56 -21.22 16.18
CA ARG A 80 -0.53 -22.49 16.94
C ARG A 80 0.89 -22.93 17.30
N VAL A 81 1.83 -22.79 16.36
CA VAL A 81 3.23 -23.19 16.57
C VAL A 81 3.99 -22.20 17.48
N ARG A 82 3.59 -20.92 17.52
CA ARG A 82 4.27 -19.88 18.33
C ARG A 82 3.29 -19.03 19.16
N PRO A 83 2.70 -19.56 20.25
CA PRO A 83 1.71 -18.82 21.06
C PRO A 83 2.24 -17.55 21.74
N TYR A 84 3.56 -17.44 21.95
CA TYR A 84 4.21 -16.32 22.65
C TYR A 84 4.90 -15.33 21.70
N TYR A 85 4.55 -15.32 20.41
CA TYR A 85 5.14 -14.40 19.45
C TYR A 85 4.78 -12.95 19.82
N PRO A 86 5.75 -12.05 20.11
CA PRO A 86 5.46 -10.67 20.47
C PRO A 86 4.63 -9.99 19.38
N ALA A 87 3.66 -9.15 19.73
CA ALA A 87 2.81 -8.44 18.76
C ALA A 87 3.61 -7.65 17.70
N SER A 88 4.84 -7.22 18.03
CA SER A 88 5.78 -6.56 17.13
C SER A 88 6.42 -7.50 16.10
N GLU A 89 6.60 -8.77 16.44
CA GLU A 89 7.07 -9.81 15.52
C GLU A 89 5.90 -10.42 14.75
N ALA A 90 4.71 -10.51 15.34
CA ALA A 90 3.48 -10.80 14.62
C ALA A 90 3.26 -9.75 13.51
N ALA A 91 3.63 -8.48 13.74
CA ALA A 91 3.66 -7.43 12.72
C ALA A 91 4.68 -7.66 11.58
N LYS A 92 5.79 -8.36 11.86
CA LYS A 92 6.75 -8.83 10.84
C LYS A 92 6.28 -10.10 10.14
N ALA A 93 5.55 -10.97 10.83
CA ALA A 93 4.94 -12.15 10.23
C ALA A 93 3.78 -11.80 9.27
N GLN A 94 3.25 -10.57 9.32
CA GLN A 94 2.36 -9.99 8.29
C GLN A 94 3.08 -9.77 6.95
N TRP A 95 4.35 -10.16 6.84
CA TRP A 95 5.11 -10.19 5.60
C TRP A 95 5.29 -11.60 5.06
N MET A 96 4.60 -12.59 5.64
CA MET A 96 4.62 -13.97 5.14
C MET A 96 3.48 -14.16 4.13
N GLY A 97 3.87 -14.31 2.86
CA GLY A 97 2.99 -14.35 1.70
C GLY A 97 3.67 -13.72 0.49
N TRP A 98 2.97 -13.65 -0.64
CA TRP A 98 3.49 -12.92 -1.79
C TRP A 98 3.47 -11.42 -1.49
N GLN A 99 4.58 -10.74 -1.78
CA GLN A 99 4.68 -9.29 -1.71
C GLN A 99 5.48 -8.76 -2.89
N ALA A 100 5.10 -7.57 -3.35
CA ALA A 100 5.82 -6.86 -4.40
C ALA A 100 5.63 -5.35 -4.24
N PRO A 101 6.62 -4.52 -4.62
CA PRO A 101 6.34 -3.14 -4.96
C PRO A 101 5.41 -3.11 -6.19
N ILE A 102 4.54 -2.12 -6.28
CA ILE A 102 3.56 -2.04 -7.37
C ILE A 102 4.21 -2.00 -8.76
N GLY A 103 5.41 -1.43 -8.89
CA GLY A 103 6.07 -1.38 -10.20
C GLY A 103 6.57 -2.74 -10.71
N ASP A 104 6.65 -3.77 -9.85
CA ASP A 104 6.94 -5.15 -10.28
C ASP A 104 5.74 -5.84 -10.93
N VAL A 105 4.51 -5.33 -10.71
CA VAL A 105 3.29 -5.84 -11.34
C VAL A 105 2.77 -4.95 -12.46
N VAL A 106 3.37 -3.78 -12.65
CA VAL A 106 3.04 -2.89 -13.76
C VAL A 106 3.91 -3.28 -14.94
N GLU A 107 3.27 -3.79 -15.99
CA GLU A 107 3.94 -4.19 -17.22
C GLU A 107 3.77 -3.15 -18.32
N VAL A 108 4.88 -2.79 -18.97
CA VAL A 108 4.89 -1.97 -20.19
C VAL A 108 5.65 -2.74 -21.26
N GLY A 109 4.96 -3.07 -22.35
CA GLY A 109 5.54 -3.89 -23.42
C GLY A 109 5.85 -5.34 -23.00
N GLY A 110 5.17 -5.85 -21.97
CA GLY A 110 5.36 -7.20 -21.44
C GLY A 110 6.52 -7.35 -20.45
N PHE A 111 7.09 -6.24 -19.96
CA PHE A 111 8.15 -6.24 -18.96
C PHE A 111 7.75 -5.40 -17.75
N PRO A 112 8.08 -5.84 -16.51
CA PRO A 112 7.90 -5.03 -15.32
C PRO A 112 8.68 -3.73 -15.42
N ILE A 113 8.07 -2.62 -15.00
CA ILE A 113 8.76 -1.32 -14.96
C ILE A 113 9.74 -1.23 -13.77
N GLY A 114 9.64 -2.13 -12.80
CA GLY A 114 10.52 -2.19 -11.62
C GLY A 114 10.12 -1.16 -10.57
N GLU A 115 10.96 -0.15 -10.31
CA GLU A 115 10.64 0.84 -9.29
C GLU A 115 9.64 1.88 -9.79
N LEU A 116 8.43 1.90 -9.20
CA LEU A 116 7.45 2.97 -9.40
C LEU A 116 7.32 3.80 -8.13
N TRP A 117 7.66 5.09 -8.22
CA TRP A 117 7.54 6.05 -7.13
C TRP A 117 6.81 7.30 -7.60
N TRP A 118 5.93 7.80 -6.74
CA TRP A 118 5.25 9.06 -6.91
C TRP A 118 5.86 10.13 -6.02
N GLU A 119 5.69 11.37 -6.45
CA GLU A 119 6.08 12.54 -5.69
C GLU A 119 4.85 13.44 -5.45
N LEU A 120 4.60 13.74 -4.18
CA LEU A 120 3.59 14.69 -3.75
C LEU A 120 4.26 16.00 -3.36
N GLU A 121 4.07 17.04 -4.17
CA GLU A 121 4.50 18.39 -3.83
C GLU A 121 3.57 19.04 -2.79
N VAL A 122 4.17 19.61 -1.75
CA VAL A 122 3.45 20.27 -0.67
C VAL A 122 2.80 21.56 -1.17
N GLY A 123 1.51 21.74 -0.87
CA GLY A 123 0.73 22.91 -1.27
C GLY A 123 0.27 22.91 -2.73
N ARG A 124 0.56 21.85 -3.50
CA ARG A 124 0.00 21.65 -4.84
C ARG A 124 -1.27 20.78 -4.82
N PRO A 125 -2.22 21.01 -5.75
CA PRO A 125 -3.34 20.11 -5.94
C PRO A 125 -2.86 18.69 -6.31
N PHE A 126 -3.39 17.67 -5.64
CA PHE A 126 -2.96 16.27 -5.79
C PHE A 126 -4.04 15.35 -6.38
N GLN A 127 -5.17 15.89 -6.85
CA GLN A 127 -6.29 15.09 -7.35
C GLN A 127 -5.90 14.31 -8.61
N ALA A 128 -5.06 14.88 -9.49
CA ALA A 128 -4.54 14.18 -10.66
C ALA A 128 -3.64 13.00 -10.24
N LEU A 129 -2.71 13.25 -9.31
CA LEU A 129 -1.83 12.23 -8.75
C LEU A 129 -2.61 11.09 -8.09
N ALA A 130 -3.60 11.41 -7.26
CA ALA A 130 -4.41 10.40 -6.60
C ALA A 130 -5.22 9.56 -7.59
N ARG A 131 -5.74 10.16 -8.68
CA ARG A 131 -6.44 9.41 -9.74
C ARG A 131 -5.50 8.48 -10.49
N GLU A 132 -4.27 8.92 -10.75
CA GLU A 132 -3.23 8.08 -11.35
C GLU A 132 -2.93 6.88 -10.46
N VAL A 133 -2.63 7.10 -9.18
CA VAL A 133 -2.36 6.02 -8.21
C VAL A 133 -3.52 5.03 -8.16
N LEU A 134 -4.76 5.50 -8.09
CA LEU A 134 -5.95 4.64 -8.07
C LEU A 134 -6.17 3.89 -9.39
N MET A 135 -5.83 4.50 -10.52
CA MET A 135 -5.85 3.82 -11.82
C MET A 135 -4.80 2.70 -11.85
N MET A 136 -3.58 2.95 -11.38
CA MET A 136 -2.55 1.91 -11.28
C MET A 136 -2.98 0.76 -10.36
N VAL A 137 -3.67 1.07 -9.25
CA VAL A 137 -4.23 0.05 -8.37
C VAL A 137 -5.30 -0.77 -9.08
N ARG A 138 -6.22 -0.11 -9.78
CA ARG A 138 -7.33 -0.79 -10.48
C ARG A 138 -6.84 -1.68 -11.61
N GLU A 139 -5.91 -1.19 -12.42
CA GLU A 139 -5.49 -1.86 -13.66
C GLU A 139 -4.42 -2.93 -13.41
N TYR A 140 -3.57 -2.78 -12.38
CA TYR A 140 -2.44 -3.70 -12.15
C TYR A 140 -2.47 -4.37 -10.78
N ALA A 141 -2.57 -3.60 -9.69
CA ALA A 141 -2.46 -4.16 -8.35
C ALA A 141 -3.62 -5.11 -8.00
N LEU A 142 -4.86 -4.68 -8.26
CA LEU A 142 -6.05 -5.43 -7.90
C LEU A 142 -6.14 -6.75 -8.68
N PRO A 143 -5.91 -6.81 -10.00
CA PRO A 143 -5.80 -8.08 -10.73
C PRO A 143 -4.71 -9.00 -10.17
N ALA A 144 -3.50 -8.49 -9.95
CA ALA A 144 -2.39 -9.29 -9.43
C ALA A 144 -2.66 -9.87 -8.03
N ILE A 145 -3.32 -9.08 -7.17
CA ILE A 145 -3.80 -9.52 -5.86
C ILE A 145 -4.86 -10.62 -6.03
N ARG A 146 -5.88 -10.41 -6.87
CA ARG A 146 -6.98 -11.36 -7.05
C ARG A 146 -6.52 -12.70 -7.60
N GLU A 147 -5.68 -12.69 -8.64
CA GLU A 147 -5.09 -13.89 -9.22
C GLU A 147 -4.40 -14.77 -8.15
N ARG A 148 -3.72 -14.15 -7.18
CA ARG A 148 -3.03 -14.85 -6.10
C ARG A 148 -3.91 -15.20 -4.92
N MET A 149 -5.09 -14.57 -4.80
CA MET A 149 -6.08 -14.93 -3.80
C MET A 149 -6.94 -16.12 -4.23
N GLU A 150 -7.04 -16.37 -5.55
CA GLU A 150 -7.71 -17.54 -6.11
C GLU A 150 -6.86 -18.82 -5.86
N PRO A 151 -7.50 -19.93 -5.46
CA PRO A 151 -6.83 -21.18 -5.09
C PRO A 151 -6.34 -22.02 -6.27
#